data_AF-A0A134AIM4-F1
#
_entry.id   AF-A0A134AIM4-F1
#
_cell.length_a   1.000
_cell.length_b   1.000
_cell.length_c   1.000
_cell.angle_alpha   90.00
_cell.angle_beta   90.00
_cell.angle_gamma   90.00
#
_symmetry.space_group_name_H-M   'P 1'
#
loop_
_entity.id
_entity.type
_entity.pdbx_description
1 polymer ?
#
loop_
_entity_poly.entity_id
_entity_poly.type
_entity_poly.pdbx_seq_one_letter_code
_entity_poly.pdbx_strand_id
1 'polypeptide(L)'
;MKIVKEKCVNIVVLVLGIILALTPFVIAPVCPAMANGMRMSCYYSGLLATYVGIGIVITSLISIFVNNKVVNIVLNIVNILAGLSVHLIPHKIIKIVIGAKKDGSPKFMGYCMKDTMKCISNHTFTIVSALGIAIAVISLIYVCYIFIKREN
;
A
#
# COMPACT_ATOMS: atom_id res chain seq x y z
N MET A 1 15.37 23.95 7.23
CA MET A 1 16.31 22.81 7.08
C MET A 1 16.38 21.85 8.28
N LYS A 2 16.26 22.28 9.55
CA LYS A 2 16.28 21.33 10.71
C LYS A 2 15.16 20.28 10.70
N ILE A 3 13.91 20.69 10.40
CA ILE A 3 12.75 19.79 10.32
C ILE A 3 12.93 18.68 9.27
N VAL A 4 13.48 19.02 8.10
CA VAL A 4 13.73 18.06 7.00
C VAL A 4 14.76 17.01 7.40
N LYS A 5 15.75 17.38 8.23
CA LYS A 5 16.82 16.47 8.69
C LYS A 5 16.31 15.47 9.73
N GLU A 6 15.39 15.88 10.60
CA GLU A 6 14.81 14.99 11.64
C GLU A 6 13.62 14.16 11.16
N LYS A 7 12.84 14.68 10.20
CA LYS A 7 11.63 14.03 9.66
C LYS A 7 11.85 13.41 8.28
N CYS A 8 13.09 13.28 7.83
CA CYS A 8 13.45 12.76 6.51
C CYS A 8 12.76 11.43 6.20
N VAL A 9 12.69 10.52 7.19
CA VAL A 9 12.04 9.22 7.01
C VAL A 9 10.55 9.34 6.70
N ASN A 10 9.80 10.16 7.45
CA ASN A 10 8.36 10.36 7.22
C ASN A 10 8.11 11.03 5.86
N ILE A 11 9.02 11.90 5.41
CA ILE A 11 8.94 12.51 4.07
C ILE A 11 9.13 11.45 2.97
N VAL A 12 10.10 10.54 3.15
CA VAL A 12 10.31 9.42 2.21
C VAL A 12 9.07 8.53 2.17
N VAL A 13 8.51 8.15 3.33
CA VAL A 13 7.29 7.33 3.40
C VAL A 13 6.11 8.05 2.76
N LEU A 14 5.98 9.37 2.93
CA LEU A 14 4.96 10.18 2.27
C LEU A 14 5.08 10.10 0.75
N VAL A 15 6.28 10.28 0.19
CA VAL A 15 6.51 10.19 -1.25
C VAL A 15 6.19 8.79 -1.77
N LEU A 16 6.64 7.75 -1.08
CA LEU A 16 6.33 6.37 -1.44
C LEU A 16 4.82 6.08 -1.36
N GLY A 17 4.12 6.64 -0.39
CA GLY A 17 2.66 6.54 -0.27
C GLY A 17 1.93 7.17 -1.46
N ILE A 18 2.39 8.32 -1.95
CA ILE A 18 1.85 8.96 -3.16
C ILE A 18 2.06 8.06 -4.38
N ILE A 19 3.28 7.55 -4.56
CA ILE A 19 3.61 6.65 -5.68
C ILE A 19 2.74 5.39 -5.61
N LEU A 20 2.61 4.79 -4.42
CA LEU A 20 1.76 3.63 -4.18
C LEU A 20 0.29 3.91 -4.55
N ALA A 21 -0.23 5.07 -4.16
CA ALA A 21 -1.62 5.46 -4.44
C ALA A 21 -1.88 5.61 -5.95
N LEU A 22 -0.92 6.18 -6.68
CA LEU A 22 -1.05 6.42 -8.12
C LEU A 22 -0.76 5.17 -8.96
N THR A 23 -0.05 4.19 -8.42
CA THR A 23 0.43 3.02 -9.18
C THR A 23 -0.69 2.27 -9.90
N PRO A 24 -1.79 1.85 -9.26
CA PRO A 24 -2.76 0.94 -9.87
C PRO A 24 -3.61 1.55 -10.99
N PHE A 25 -3.65 2.87 -11.14
CA PHE A 25 -4.52 3.55 -12.10
C PHE A 25 -3.84 4.60 -12.97
N VAL A 26 -2.61 5.01 -12.63
CA VAL A 26 -1.86 6.03 -13.38
C VAL A 26 -0.53 5.48 -13.88
N ILE A 27 0.31 4.91 -12.98
CA ILE A 27 1.70 4.53 -13.34
C ILE A 27 1.74 3.15 -14.02
N ALA A 28 1.11 2.15 -13.41
CA ALA A 28 1.06 0.78 -13.90
C ALA A 28 -0.39 0.30 -13.84
N PRO A 29 -1.26 0.74 -14.75
CA PRO A 29 -2.70 0.58 -14.60
C PRO A 29 -3.14 -0.89 -14.62
N VAL A 30 -4.11 -1.20 -13.75
CA VAL A 30 -4.82 -2.48 -13.75
C VAL A 30 -5.75 -2.63 -14.97
N CYS A 31 -6.36 -3.80 -15.15
CA CYS A 31 -7.25 -4.05 -16.27
C CYS A 31 -8.47 -3.10 -16.28
N PRO A 32 -8.87 -2.61 -17.48
CA PRO A 32 -10.06 -1.79 -17.64
C PRO A 32 -11.34 -2.58 -17.34
N ALA A 33 -12.46 -1.86 -17.30
CA ALA A 33 -13.77 -2.50 -17.21
C ALA A 33 -13.99 -3.47 -18.38
N MET A 34 -14.68 -4.58 -18.13
CA MET A 34 -15.06 -5.52 -19.17
C MET A 34 -16.13 -4.91 -20.08
N ALA A 35 -16.28 -5.43 -21.30
CA ALA A 35 -17.27 -4.95 -22.28
C ALA A 35 -18.72 -5.01 -21.76
N ASN A 36 -19.01 -5.88 -20.80
CA ASN A 36 -20.30 -6.00 -20.11
C ASN A 36 -20.43 -5.08 -18.87
N GLY A 37 -19.54 -4.10 -18.70
CA GLY A 37 -19.53 -3.16 -17.58
C GLY A 37 -19.00 -3.71 -16.25
N MET A 38 -18.75 -5.03 -16.14
CA MET A 38 -18.27 -5.64 -14.90
C MET A 38 -16.79 -5.34 -14.63
N ARG A 39 -16.39 -5.36 -13.35
CA ARG A 39 -15.00 -5.15 -12.91
C ARG A 39 -14.31 -6.46 -12.54
N MET A 40 -13.05 -6.59 -12.97
CA MET A 40 -12.18 -7.73 -12.62
C MET A 40 -11.72 -7.65 -11.17
N SER A 41 -11.20 -8.76 -10.61
CA SER A 41 -10.66 -8.77 -9.23
C SER A 41 -9.50 -7.78 -9.04
N CYS A 42 -8.67 -7.60 -10.07
CA CYS A 42 -7.54 -6.67 -10.04
C CYS A 42 -7.97 -5.21 -9.84
N TYR A 43 -9.19 -4.84 -10.26
CA TYR A 43 -9.72 -3.50 -10.03
C TYR A 43 -9.89 -3.22 -8.54
N TYR A 44 -10.48 -4.17 -7.80
CA TYR A 44 -10.68 -4.05 -6.35
C TYR A 44 -9.36 -4.09 -5.58
N SER A 45 -8.41 -4.89 -6.02
CA SER A 45 -7.05 -4.87 -5.46
C SER A 45 -6.31 -3.57 -5.75
N GLY A 46 -6.52 -2.98 -6.93
CA GLY A 46 -5.99 -1.66 -7.28
C GLY A 46 -6.61 -0.56 -6.42
N LEU A 47 -7.92 -0.61 -6.18
CA LEU A 47 -8.60 0.29 -5.25
C LEU A 47 -8.06 0.16 -3.82
N LEU A 48 -7.89 -1.07 -3.33
CA LEU A 48 -7.27 -1.31 -2.03
C LEU A 48 -5.90 -0.64 -1.93
N ALA A 49 -5.01 -0.90 -2.89
CA ALA A 49 -3.68 -0.30 -2.90
C ALA A 49 -3.73 1.23 -2.97
N THR A 50 -4.68 1.78 -3.73
CA THR A 50 -4.91 3.23 -3.82
C THR A 50 -5.32 3.82 -2.48
N TYR A 51 -6.34 3.24 -1.82
CA TYR A 51 -6.83 3.71 -0.53
C TYR A 51 -5.80 3.55 0.59
N VAL A 52 -5.05 2.44 0.57
CA VAL A 52 -3.93 2.25 1.51
C VAL A 52 -2.84 3.29 1.27
N GLY A 53 -2.45 3.55 0.02
CA GLY A 53 -1.49 4.60 -0.32
C GLY A 53 -1.94 5.97 0.19
N ILE A 54 -3.21 6.34 -0.03
CA ILE A 54 -3.79 7.58 0.50
C ILE A 54 -3.74 7.61 2.04
N GLY A 55 -4.09 6.49 2.70
CA GLY A 55 -3.98 6.36 4.15
C GLY A 55 -2.56 6.62 4.67
N ILE A 56 -1.55 6.04 4.01
CA ILE A 56 -0.12 6.24 4.33
C ILE A 56 0.30 7.70 4.12
N VAL A 57 -0.21 8.38 3.09
CA VAL A 57 0.06 9.81 2.87
C VAL A 57 -0.48 10.64 4.04
N ILE A 58 -1.73 10.38 4.46
CA ILE A 58 -2.36 11.10 5.56
C ILE A 58 -1.61 10.87 6.88
N THR A 59 -1.32 9.62 7.22
CA THR A 59 -0.57 9.31 8.46
C THR A 59 0.82 9.93 8.44
N SER A 60 1.51 9.91 7.30
CA SER A 60 2.85 10.50 7.16
C SER A 60 2.82 12.02 7.27
N LEU A 61 1.82 12.69 6.69
CA LEU A 61 1.59 14.13 6.88
C LEU A 61 1.40 14.45 8.36
N ILE A 62 0.51 13.74 9.05
CA ILE A 62 0.28 13.93 10.50
C ILE A 62 1.60 13.75 11.27
N SER A 63 2.38 12.71 10.98
CA SER A 63 3.67 12.44 11.63
C SER A 63 4.75 13.51 11.38
N ILE A 64 4.68 14.23 10.27
CA ILE A 64 5.58 15.35 9.98
C ILE A 64 5.24 16.56 10.86
N PHE A 65 3.95 16.88 11.02
CA PHE A 65 3.51 18.04 11.81
C PHE A 65 3.45 17.77 13.31
N VAL A 66 3.25 16.51 13.74
CA VAL A 66 3.14 16.15 15.16
C VAL A 66 4.50 15.80 15.76
N ASN A 67 4.86 16.53 16.83
CA ASN A 67 6.09 16.32 17.60
C ASN A 67 5.91 15.44 18.84
N ASN A 68 4.89 14.59 18.86
CA ASN A 68 4.70 13.59 19.92
C ASN A 68 5.34 12.25 19.49
N LYS A 69 6.27 11.74 20.31
CA LYS A 69 6.97 10.47 20.08
C LYS A 69 6.01 9.27 20.02
N VAL A 70 5.06 9.20 20.94
CA VAL A 70 4.10 8.07 21.02
C VAL A 70 3.21 8.06 19.78
N VAL A 71 2.69 9.22 19.38
CA VAL A 71 1.86 9.34 18.17
C VAL A 71 2.63 8.90 16.93
N ASN A 72 3.89 9.32 16.80
CA ASN A 72 4.73 8.92 15.67
C ASN A 72 5.00 7.41 15.61
N ILE A 73 5.18 6.76 16.76
CA ILE A 73 5.34 5.30 16.83
C ILE A 73 4.06 4.62 16.34
N VAL A 74 2.89 5.01 16.88
CA VAL A 74 1.60 4.42 16.52
C VAL A 74 1.31 4.58 15.03
N LEU A 75 1.52 5.77 14.46
CA LEU A 75 1.30 6.03 13.03
C LEU A 75 2.23 5.19 12.14
N ASN A 76 3.48 4.99 12.55
CA ASN A 76 4.39 4.12 11.80
C ASN A 76 4.00 2.64 11.90
N ILE A 77 3.50 2.18 13.05
CA ILE A 77 2.96 0.81 13.17
C ILE A 77 1.77 0.62 12.21
N VAL A 78 0.87 1.61 12.13
CA VAL A 78 -0.23 1.60 11.16
C VAL A 78 0.30 1.51 9.73
N ASN A 79 1.34 2.28 9.39
CA ASN A 79 1.97 2.22 8.05
C ASN A 79 2.59 0.87 7.74
N ILE A 80 3.19 0.18 8.72
CA ILE A 80 3.72 -1.17 8.56
C ILE A 80 2.60 -2.14 8.19
N LEU A 81 1.52 -2.15 8.98
CA LEU A 81 0.37 -3.03 8.74
C LEU A 81 -0.29 -2.74 7.39
N ALA A 82 -0.43 -1.46 7.06
CA ALA A 82 -0.97 -1.00 5.79
C ALA A 82 -0.09 -1.47 4.60
N GLY A 83 1.23 -1.27 4.68
CA GLY A 83 2.19 -1.71 3.67
C GLY A 83 2.21 -3.23 3.46
N LEU A 84 2.10 -4.00 4.54
CA LEU A 84 1.97 -5.46 4.45
C LEU A 84 0.65 -5.89 3.81
N SER A 85 -0.45 -5.20 4.12
CA SER A 85 -1.77 -5.55 3.58
C SER A 85 -1.82 -5.49 2.05
N VAL A 86 -1.15 -4.49 1.43
CA VAL A 86 -1.09 -4.35 -0.04
C VAL A 86 -0.18 -5.38 -0.71
N HIS A 87 0.68 -6.05 0.04
CA HIS A 87 1.40 -7.22 -0.43
C HIS A 87 0.55 -8.49 -0.29
N LEU A 88 0.05 -8.76 0.93
CA LEU A 88 -0.57 -10.03 1.30
C LEU A 88 -1.91 -10.28 0.58
N ILE A 89 -2.73 -9.25 0.41
CA ILE A 89 -4.08 -9.39 -0.13
C ILE A 89 -4.06 -9.62 -1.65
N PRO A 90 -3.36 -8.81 -2.48
CA PRO A 90 -3.33 -9.05 -3.92
C PRO A 90 -2.67 -10.37 -4.31
N HIS A 91 -1.72 -10.87 -3.49
CA HIS A 91 -1.08 -12.18 -3.66
C HIS A 91 -1.93 -13.35 -3.15
N LYS A 92 -3.15 -13.09 -2.64
CA LYS A 92 -4.08 -14.11 -2.12
C LYS A 92 -3.53 -14.93 -0.95
N ILE A 93 -2.51 -14.42 -0.26
CA ILE A 93 -2.05 -14.97 1.02
C ILE A 93 -3.16 -14.75 2.06
N ILE A 94 -3.71 -13.53 2.08
CA ILE A 94 -4.95 -13.20 2.78
C ILE A 94 -6.08 -13.11 1.75
N LYS A 95 -7.09 -13.97 1.90
CA LYS A 95 -8.21 -14.06 0.95
C LYS A 95 -9.37 -13.17 1.41
N ILE A 96 -9.52 -12.01 0.79
CA ILE A 96 -10.67 -11.11 1.02
C ILE A 96 -11.74 -11.33 -0.04
N VAL A 97 -12.95 -11.69 0.38
CA VAL A 97 -14.10 -11.91 -0.50
C VAL A 97 -14.70 -10.56 -0.92
N ILE A 98 -14.92 -10.38 -2.22
CA ILE A 98 -15.52 -9.18 -2.83
C ILE A 98 -16.88 -9.45 -3.48
N GLY A 99 -17.36 -10.69 -3.45
CA GLY A 99 -18.66 -11.08 -3.96
C GLY A 99 -18.70 -12.56 -4.33
N ALA A 100 -19.78 -12.99 -4.98
CA ALA A 100 -19.91 -14.33 -5.53
C ALA A 100 -19.72 -14.31 -7.06
N LYS A 101 -19.12 -15.38 -7.59
CA LYS A 101 -19.13 -15.67 -9.02
C LYS A 101 -20.50 -16.24 -9.42
N LYS A 102 -20.72 -16.39 -10.73
CA LYS A 102 -21.95 -16.98 -11.29
C LYS A 102 -22.21 -18.44 -10.85
N ASP A 103 -21.16 -19.15 -10.44
CA ASP A 103 -21.19 -20.52 -9.93
C ASP A 103 -21.43 -20.60 -8.40
N GLY A 104 -21.70 -19.45 -7.74
CA GLY A 104 -21.84 -19.36 -6.28
C GLY A 104 -20.52 -19.38 -5.51
N SER A 105 -19.38 -19.59 -6.17
CA SER A 105 -18.07 -19.59 -5.51
C SER A 105 -17.64 -18.17 -5.10
N PRO A 106 -16.92 -17.99 -3.98
CA PRO A 106 -16.45 -16.67 -3.57
C PRO A 106 -15.44 -16.10 -4.57
N LYS A 107 -15.62 -14.83 -4.92
CA LYS A 107 -14.69 -14.03 -5.70
C LYS A 107 -13.77 -13.30 -4.72
N PHE A 108 -12.46 -13.48 -4.88
CA PHE A 108 -11.47 -12.85 -4.02
C PHE A 108 -10.80 -11.66 -4.70
N MET A 109 -10.29 -10.73 -3.89
CA MET A 109 -9.28 -9.77 -4.33
C MET A 109 -8.05 -10.52 -4.87
N GLY A 110 -7.41 -9.95 -5.87
CA GLY A 110 -6.16 -10.45 -6.43
C GLY A 110 -5.94 -10.03 -7.87
N TYR A 111 -4.71 -10.23 -8.34
CA TYR A 111 -4.36 -10.01 -9.74
C TYR A 111 -4.98 -11.06 -10.67
N CYS A 112 -5.06 -10.74 -11.96
CA CYS A 112 -5.59 -11.63 -12.98
C CYS A 112 -4.67 -12.84 -13.20
N MET A 113 -5.20 -13.93 -13.76
CA MET A 113 -4.44 -15.18 -13.96
C MET A 113 -3.87 -15.37 -15.36
N LYS A 114 -4.27 -14.55 -16.34
CA LYS A 114 -3.84 -14.68 -17.74
C LYS A 114 -2.76 -13.66 -18.06
N ASP A 115 -1.66 -14.10 -18.65
CA ASP A 115 -0.48 -13.26 -18.95
C ASP A 115 -0.78 -12.13 -19.94
N THR A 116 -1.80 -12.30 -20.79
CA THR A 116 -2.26 -11.28 -21.74
C THR A 116 -3.03 -10.12 -21.08
N MET A 117 -3.23 -10.15 -19.76
CA MET A 117 -3.97 -9.13 -19.03
C MET A 117 -3.08 -7.94 -18.68
N LYS A 118 -3.61 -6.72 -18.86
CA LYS A 118 -2.86 -5.47 -18.60
C LYS A 118 -2.21 -5.41 -17.21
N CYS A 119 -2.87 -5.91 -16.16
CA CYS A 119 -2.27 -5.87 -14.82
C CYS A 119 -1.04 -6.78 -14.65
N ILE A 120 -0.91 -7.84 -15.45
CA ILE A 120 0.27 -8.71 -15.45
C ILE A 120 1.34 -8.09 -16.33
N SER A 121 0.97 -7.66 -17.54
CA SER A 121 1.88 -6.99 -18.48
C SER A 121 2.53 -5.74 -17.90
N ASN A 122 1.80 -4.95 -17.10
CA ASN A 122 2.33 -3.75 -16.45
C ASN A 122 3.04 -4.05 -15.12
N HIS A 123 3.14 -5.32 -14.70
CA HIS A 123 3.71 -5.73 -13.41
C HIS A 123 3.11 -4.98 -12.20
N THR A 124 1.84 -4.56 -12.29
CA THR A 124 1.22 -3.63 -11.34
C THR A 124 1.35 -4.11 -9.90
N PHE A 125 1.01 -5.38 -9.63
CA PHE A 125 0.99 -5.91 -8.26
C PHE A 125 2.37 -6.27 -7.74
N THR A 126 3.35 -6.49 -8.61
CA THR A 126 4.76 -6.61 -8.23
C THR A 126 5.29 -5.26 -7.74
N ILE A 127 4.98 -4.18 -8.47
CA ILE A 127 5.38 -2.81 -8.09
C ILE A 127 4.69 -2.39 -6.78
N VAL A 128 3.36 -2.57 -6.69
CA VAL A 128 2.58 -2.27 -5.48
C VAL A 128 3.12 -3.03 -4.28
N SER A 129 3.47 -4.31 -4.45
CA SER A 129 4.08 -5.13 -3.41
C SER A 129 5.43 -4.62 -2.97
N ALA A 130 6.32 -4.32 -3.92
CA ALA A 130 7.65 -3.79 -3.63
C ALA A 130 7.56 -2.46 -2.85
N LEU A 131 6.66 -1.56 -3.27
CA LEU A 131 6.40 -0.30 -2.58
C LEU A 131 5.84 -0.52 -1.16
N GLY A 132 4.86 -1.41 -1.00
CA GLY A 132 4.28 -1.75 0.31
C GLY A 132 5.32 -2.32 1.28
N ILE A 133 6.17 -3.23 0.81
CA ILE A 133 7.26 -3.82 1.61
C ILE A 133 8.30 -2.75 1.96
N ALA A 134 8.71 -1.91 1.00
CA ALA A 134 9.66 -0.83 1.25
C ALA A 134 9.14 0.14 2.33
N ILE A 135 7.87 0.56 2.24
CA ILE A 135 7.23 1.41 3.25
C ILE A 135 7.24 0.73 4.63
N ALA A 136 6.89 -0.55 4.69
CA ALA A 136 6.86 -1.31 5.95
C ALA A 136 8.26 -1.41 6.57
N VAL A 137 9.29 -1.73 5.78
CA VAL A 137 10.68 -1.85 6.25
C VAL A 137 11.21 -0.50 6.74
N ILE A 138 10.99 0.58 5.99
CA ILE A 138 11.44 1.93 6.37
C ILE A 138 10.75 2.37 7.67
N SER A 139 9.44 2.15 7.78
CA SER A 139 8.66 2.49 8.98
C SER A 139 9.11 1.67 10.19
N LEU A 140 9.45 0.39 10.00
CA LEU A 140 9.98 -0.48 11.05
C LEU A 140 11.35 0.00 11.55
N ILE A 141 12.28 0.32 10.63
CA ILE A 141 13.60 0.85 10.97
C ILE A 141 13.46 2.14 11.79
N TYR A 142 12.54 3.03 11.40
CA TYR A 142 12.28 4.27 12.13
C TYR A 142 11.75 4.03 13.55
N VAL A 143 10.82 3.09 13.72
CA VAL A 143 10.32 2.70 15.03
C VAL A 143 11.46 2.14 15.89
N CYS A 144 12.28 1.21 15.36
CA CYS A 144 13.45 0.68 16.06
C CYS A 144 14.44 1.78 16.46
N TYR A 145 14.74 2.71 15.56
CA TYR A 145 15.62 3.84 15.83
C TYR A 145 15.12 4.71 16.99
N ILE A 146 13.81 4.99 17.04
CA ILE A 146 13.19 5.75 18.13
C ILE A 146 13.30 5.01 19.47
N PHE A 147 13.19 3.68 19.47
CA PHE A 147 13.33 2.87 20.68
C PHE A 147 14.79 2.85 21.16
N ILE A 148 15.77 2.59 20.29
CA ILE A 148 17.20 2.56 20.63
C ILE A 148 17.67 3.92 21.14
N LYS A 149 17.26 5.03 20.50
CA LYS A 149 17.60 6.39 20.96
C LYS A 149 16.98 6.73 22.34
N ARG A 150 16.09 5.90 22.89
CA ARG A 150 15.54 6.10 24.23
C ARG A 150 16.47 5.59 25.34
N GLU A 151 17.48 4.78 25.01
CA GLU A 151 18.46 4.23 25.95
C GLU A 151 19.74 5.06 26.10
N ASN A 152 19.93 6.09 25.27
CA ASN A 152 21.03 7.08 25.40
C ASN A 152 20.48 8.46 25.81
#